data_AF-A0A2V8PIA8-F1
#
_entry.id   AF-A0A2V8PIA8-F1
#
_cell.length_a   1.000
_cell.length_b   1.000
_cell.length_c   1.000
_cell.angle_alpha   90.00
_cell.angle_beta   90.00
_cell.angle_gamma   90.00
#
_symmetry.space_group_name_H-M   'P 1'
#
loop_
_entity.id
_entity.type
_entity.pdbx_description
1 polymer ?
#
loop_
_entity_poly.entity_id
_entity_poly.type
_entity_poly.pdbx_seq_one_letter_code
_entity_poly.pdbx_strand_id
1 'polypeptide(L)'
;MKKTLLFAIGLAMFVSLSVISASGQTSTPAPDREEIERGLIRSLPPGQMATPQGPEARAQTFFWVESEFSFDGKLVKGSPYSAEAVTEATQVLTDGNRIVRKSSSMLYRDIQGRTRREQSLSFPGDPSGQTLKTVMISDPVAGVSYSLNPDTRTGHKSSI
;
A
#
# COMPACT_ATOMS: atom_id res chain seq x y z
N MET A 1 60.31 1.88 -31.71
CA MET A 1 60.76 3.28 -31.61
C MET A 1 59.54 4.19 -31.65
N LYS A 2 59.56 5.25 -30.85
CA LYS A 2 58.54 6.29 -30.59
C LYS A 2 57.95 6.84 -31.92
N LYS A 3 56.68 7.25 -32.03
CA LYS A 3 56.11 8.47 -31.42
C LYS A 3 54.56 8.45 -31.44
N THR A 4 54.00 8.92 -30.33
CA THR A 4 52.63 9.38 -30.06
C THR A 4 52.20 10.55 -30.96
N LEU A 5 50.89 10.80 -31.13
CA LEU A 5 50.16 11.94 -30.49
C LEU A 5 48.81 12.35 -31.16
N LEU A 6 47.76 12.47 -30.32
CA LEU A 6 46.51 13.30 -30.33
C LEU A 6 45.48 13.16 -31.48
N PHE A 7 44.23 12.71 -31.27
CA PHE A 7 43.04 13.27 -30.55
C PHE A 7 42.31 14.42 -31.27
N ALA A 8 41.14 14.11 -31.85
CA ALA A 8 40.06 15.08 -32.09
C ALA A 8 38.71 14.34 -32.08
N ILE A 9 37.96 14.53 -30.99
CA ILE A 9 36.59 14.05 -30.81
C ILE A 9 35.67 14.94 -31.67
N GLY A 10 35.08 14.35 -32.72
CA GLY A 10 33.97 14.97 -33.45
C GLY A 10 32.65 14.56 -32.81
N LEU A 11 32.12 15.39 -31.92
CA LEU A 11 30.76 15.26 -31.39
C LEU A 11 29.77 15.73 -32.46
N ALA A 12 29.27 14.81 -33.28
CA ALA A 12 28.18 15.09 -34.21
C ALA A 12 26.85 15.10 -33.45
N MET A 13 26.37 16.30 -33.08
CA MET A 13 25.00 16.52 -32.62
C MET A 13 24.04 16.35 -33.81
N PHE A 14 23.44 15.18 -33.95
CA PHE A 14 22.27 14.98 -34.80
C PHE A 14 21.04 15.55 -34.08
N VAL A 15 20.63 16.76 -34.44
CA VAL A 15 19.32 17.30 -34.02
C VAL A 15 18.27 16.67 -34.94
N SER A 16 17.68 15.56 -34.51
CA SER A 16 16.51 14.98 -35.16
C SER A 16 15.28 15.84 -34.86
N LEU A 17 14.82 16.60 -35.84
CA LEU A 17 13.56 17.34 -35.77
C LEU A 17 12.41 16.35 -36.00
N SER A 18 11.91 15.74 -34.93
CA SER A 18 10.73 14.88 -34.96
C SER A 18 9.47 15.74 -35.04
N VAL A 19 8.79 15.69 -36.19
CA VAL A 19 7.45 16.25 -36.35
C VAL A 19 6.48 15.40 -35.52
N ILE A 20 5.95 15.97 -34.43
CA ILE A 20 4.90 15.34 -33.63
C ILE A 20 3.58 15.57 -34.38
N SER A 21 3.14 14.56 -35.12
CA SER A 21 1.77 14.50 -35.62
C SER A 21 0.84 14.31 -34.42
N ALA A 22 0.12 15.37 -34.04
CA ALA A 22 -0.92 15.30 -33.02
C ALA A 22 -2.13 14.54 -33.60
N SER A 23 -2.24 13.25 -33.30
CA SER A 23 -3.53 12.59 -33.31
C SER A 23 -4.36 13.20 -32.18
N GLY A 24 -5.45 13.89 -32.53
CA GLY A 24 -6.37 14.44 -31.54
C GLY A 24 -6.91 13.31 -30.67
N GLN A 25 -6.44 13.22 -29.42
CA GLN A 25 -7.18 12.53 -28.38
C GLN A 25 -8.47 13.32 -28.20
N THR A 26 -9.56 12.84 -28.80
CA THR A 26 -10.88 13.20 -28.34
C THR A 26 -10.93 12.84 -26.87
N SER A 27 -10.93 13.86 -26.01
CA SER A 27 -11.24 13.70 -24.60
C SER A 27 -12.64 13.10 -24.52
N THR A 28 -12.73 11.81 -24.21
CA THR A 28 -14.00 11.20 -23.81
C THR A 28 -14.52 12.04 -22.65
N PRO A 29 -15.76 12.57 -22.71
CA PRO A 29 -16.35 13.27 -21.58
C PRO A 29 -16.28 12.36 -20.36
N ALA A 30 -15.96 12.92 -19.18
CA ALA A 30 -16.09 12.17 -17.95
C ALA A 30 -17.51 11.59 -17.87
N PRO A 31 -17.67 10.31 -17.51
CA PRO A 31 -18.98 9.68 -17.42
C PRO A 31 -19.87 10.51 -16.49
N ASP A 32 -21.15 10.64 -16.86
CA ASP A 32 -22.08 11.43 -16.07
C ASP A 32 -22.27 10.79 -14.69
N ARG A 33 -22.71 11.61 -13.72
CA ARG A 33 -22.84 11.18 -12.33
C ARG A 33 -23.73 9.94 -12.19
N GLU A 34 -24.75 9.79 -13.05
CA GLU A 34 -25.64 8.63 -13.04
C GLU A 34 -24.97 7.36 -13.58
N GLU A 35 -24.08 7.47 -14.55
CA GLU A 35 -23.28 6.36 -15.07
C GLU A 35 -22.24 5.89 -14.04
N ILE A 36 -21.63 6.82 -13.31
CA ILE A 36 -20.76 6.51 -12.17
C ILE A 36 -21.57 5.82 -11.06
N GLU A 37 -22.74 6.36 -10.70
CA GLU A 37 -23.60 5.78 -9.66
C GLU A 37 -24.14 4.39 -10.07
N ARG A 38 -24.53 4.20 -11.34
CA ARG A 38 -24.93 2.88 -11.88
C ARG A 38 -23.78 1.88 -11.94
N GLY A 39 -22.58 2.33 -12.32
CA GLY A 39 -21.38 1.50 -12.34
C GLY A 39 -20.98 1.02 -10.94
N LEU A 40 -21.09 1.92 -9.96
CA LEU A 40 -20.80 1.61 -8.55
C LEU A 40 -21.79 0.59 -7.99
N ILE A 41 -23.09 0.75 -8.26
CA ILE A 41 -24.15 -0.18 -7.83
C ILE A 41 -23.98 -1.57 -8.45
N ARG A 42 -23.50 -1.67 -9.69
CA ARG A 42 -23.29 -2.97 -10.37
C ARG A 42 -22.06 -3.73 -9.87
N SER A 43 -21.09 -3.04 -9.29
CA SER A 43 -19.86 -3.63 -8.74
C SER A 43 -19.97 -4.10 -7.29
N LEU A 44 -21.06 -3.77 -6.59
CA LEU A 44 -21.28 -4.14 -5.21
C LEU A 44 -22.19 -5.38 -5.12
N PRO A 45 -21.73 -6.51 -4.53
CA PRO A 45 -22.61 -7.62 -4.23
C PRO A 45 -23.71 -7.16 -3.25
N PRO A 46 -24.98 -7.56 -3.44
CA PRO A 46 -26.05 -7.16 -2.53
C PRO A 46 -25.81 -7.81 -1.16
N GLY A 47 -25.59 -7.00 -0.12
CA GLY A 47 -25.69 -7.46 1.28
C GLY A 47 -24.50 -7.27 2.21
N GLN A 48 -23.48 -6.47 1.89
CA GLN A 48 -22.37 -6.19 2.83
C GLN A 48 -22.21 -4.70 3.16
N MET A 49 -23.22 -4.14 3.83
CA MET A 49 -23.02 -3.07 4.81
C MET A 49 -23.59 -3.51 6.16
N ALA A 50 -23.25 -4.71 6.60
CA ALA A 50 -23.09 -4.93 8.02
C ALA A 50 -21.61 -4.68 8.28
N THR A 51 -21.26 -3.50 8.82
CA THR A 51 -20.13 -3.47 9.75
C THR A 51 -20.44 -4.59 10.73
N PRO A 52 -19.66 -5.67 10.78
CA PRO A 52 -19.99 -6.68 11.75
C PRO A 52 -19.89 -5.95 13.10
N GLN A 53 -20.85 -6.15 13.98
CA GLN A 53 -20.77 -5.66 15.34
C GLN A 53 -20.59 -6.90 16.19
N GLY A 54 -19.43 -7.01 16.85
CA GLY A 54 -19.05 -8.18 17.62
C GLY A 54 -17.66 -8.72 17.28
N PRO A 55 -17.25 -9.87 17.85
CA PRO A 55 -15.93 -10.47 17.65
C PRO A 55 -15.58 -10.70 16.18
N GLU A 56 -16.59 -10.99 15.36
CA GLU A 56 -16.47 -11.20 13.91
C GLU A 56 -16.08 -9.92 13.16
N ALA A 57 -16.40 -8.75 13.69
CA ALA A 57 -15.99 -7.45 13.15
C ALA A 57 -14.50 -7.26 13.20
N ARG A 58 -13.95 -7.63 14.35
CA ARG A 58 -12.53 -7.52 14.63
C ARG A 58 -11.81 -8.48 13.69
N ALA A 59 -12.25 -9.75 13.62
CA ALA A 59 -11.76 -10.77 12.69
C ALA A 59 -11.75 -10.29 11.22
N GLN A 60 -12.86 -9.75 10.73
CA GLN A 60 -12.96 -9.24 9.36
C GLN A 60 -12.09 -7.99 9.13
N THR A 61 -11.94 -7.13 10.14
CA THR A 61 -11.05 -5.97 10.06
C THR A 61 -9.58 -6.39 10.00
N PHE A 62 -9.19 -7.45 10.74
CA PHE A 62 -7.84 -8.03 10.59
C PHE A 62 -7.59 -8.53 9.16
N PHE A 63 -8.57 -9.19 8.55
CA PHE A 63 -8.45 -9.69 7.17
C PHE A 63 -8.36 -8.54 6.14
N TRP A 64 -9.12 -7.46 6.33
CA TRP A 64 -9.06 -6.28 5.46
C TRP A 64 -7.71 -5.54 5.57
N VAL A 65 -7.19 -5.43 6.78
CA VAL A 65 -5.84 -4.88 7.04
C VAL A 65 -4.78 -5.80 6.40
N GLU A 66 -4.94 -7.11 6.47
CA GLU A 66 -4.03 -8.08 5.84
C GLU A 66 -4.01 -7.98 4.31
N SER A 67 -5.16 -7.77 3.66
CA SER A 67 -5.27 -7.69 2.20
C SER A 67 -4.63 -6.43 1.61
N GLU A 68 -4.74 -5.26 2.27
CA GLU A 68 -4.06 -4.03 1.80
C GLU A 68 -2.53 -4.09 1.92
N PHE A 69 -1.99 -4.94 2.80
CA PHE A 69 -0.55 -5.04 3.06
C PHE A 69 0.14 -6.24 2.40
N SER A 70 -0.61 -7.03 1.63
CA SER A 70 -0.04 -7.99 0.70
C SER A 70 0.63 -7.21 -0.43
N PHE A 71 1.90 -6.85 -0.24
CA PHE A 71 2.69 -6.22 -1.29
C PHE A 71 2.75 -7.18 -2.49
N ASP A 72 1.90 -6.93 -3.49
CA ASP A 72 1.96 -7.50 -4.84
C ASP A 72 3.20 -6.99 -5.64
N GLY A 73 4.22 -6.54 -4.91
CA GLY A 73 5.46 -6.05 -5.44
C GLY A 73 6.42 -7.22 -5.64
N LYS A 74 6.96 -7.33 -6.86
CA LYS A 74 8.09 -8.20 -7.24
C LYS A 74 9.01 -8.53 -6.05
N LEU A 75 9.22 -9.83 -5.77
CA LEU A 75 10.10 -10.32 -4.72
C LEU A 75 11.51 -9.69 -4.80
N VAL A 76 11.92 -9.01 -3.73
CA VAL A 76 13.25 -8.38 -3.61
C VAL A 76 14.09 -9.15 -2.61
N LYS A 77 15.20 -9.73 -3.06
CA LYS A 77 16.17 -10.46 -2.24
C LYS A 77 17.46 -9.66 -2.09
N GLY A 78 18.26 -9.98 -1.07
CA GLY A 78 19.60 -9.40 -0.89
C GLY A 78 19.62 -7.96 -0.33
N SER A 79 18.44 -7.39 -0.04
CA SER A 79 18.32 -6.00 0.45
C SER A 79 17.44 -5.95 1.70
N PRO A 80 17.99 -6.36 2.87
CA PRO A 80 17.28 -6.28 4.13
C PRO A 80 17.09 -4.83 4.56
N TYR A 81 15.99 -4.55 5.26
CA TYR A 81 15.77 -3.25 5.90
C TYR A 81 14.99 -3.38 7.20
N SER A 82 15.11 -2.35 8.03
CA SER A 82 14.24 -2.07 9.16
C SER A 82 13.83 -0.61 9.10
N ALA A 83 12.54 -0.31 9.21
CA ALA A 83 12.02 1.04 9.13
C ALA A 83 10.84 1.24 10.09
N GLU A 84 10.67 2.45 10.57
CA GLU A 84 9.42 2.90 11.18
C GLU A 84 8.62 3.66 10.12
N ALA A 85 7.39 3.23 9.87
CA ALA A 85 6.44 3.91 9.00
C ALA A 85 5.42 4.66 9.86
N VAL A 86 5.45 5.99 9.76
CA VAL A 86 4.51 6.89 10.43
C VAL A 86 3.51 7.41 9.40
N THR A 87 2.23 7.23 9.68
CA THR A 87 1.12 7.80 8.89
C THR A 87 0.47 8.91 9.69
N GLU A 88 0.32 10.08 9.07
CA GLU A 88 -0.29 11.25 9.68
C GLU A 88 -1.48 11.72 8.85
N ALA A 89 -2.65 11.81 9.47
CA ALA A 89 -3.88 12.31 8.88
C ALA A 89 -4.30 13.60 9.60
N THR A 90 -4.42 14.69 8.84
CA THR A 90 -4.89 15.99 9.35
C THR A 90 -6.25 16.32 8.76
N GLN A 91 -7.25 16.52 9.62
CA GLN A 91 -8.57 17.01 9.25
C GLN A 91 -8.73 18.45 9.77
N VAL A 92 -9.09 19.36 8.88
CA VAL A 92 -9.45 20.75 9.25
C VAL A 92 -10.97 20.83 9.33
N LEU A 93 -11.49 21.30 10.46
CA LEU A 93 -12.91 21.49 10.71
C LEU A 93 -13.38 22.86 10.19
N THR A 94 -14.70 23.03 10.08
CA THR A 94 -15.33 24.27 9.56
C THR A 94 -15.10 25.49 10.44
N ASP A 95 -14.75 25.29 11.71
CA ASP A 95 -14.36 26.33 12.67
C ASP A 95 -12.85 26.69 12.58
N GLY A 96 -12.09 26.05 11.69
CA GLY A 96 -10.65 26.22 11.54
C GLY A 96 -9.81 25.37 12.49
N ASN A 97 -10.43 24.58 13.37
CA ASN A 97 -9.71 23.68 14.26
C ASN A 97 -9.11 22.48 13.49
N ARG A 98 -7.99 21.94 13.99
CA ARG A 98 -7.24 20.85 13.33
C ARG A 98 -7.23 19.61 14.19
N ILE A 99 -7.75 18.51 13.66
CA ILE A 99 -7.62 17.18 14.24
C ILE A 99 -6.47 16.47 13.54
N VAL A 100 -5.39 16.19 14.28
CA VAL A 100 -4.24 15.42 13.78
C VAL A 100 -4.29 14.02 14.39
N ARG A 101 -4.24 12.99 13.55
CA ARG A 101 -4.11 11.60 13.95
C ARG A 101 -2.80 11.03 13.41
N LYS A 102 -2.01 10.42 14.28
CA LYS A 102 -0.77 9.74 13.91
C LYS A 102 -0.90 8.25 14.25
N SER A 103 -0.45 7.40 13.34
CA SER A 103 -0.24 5.98 13.58
C SER A 103 1.18 5.61 13.16
N SER A 104 1.81 4.69 13.89
CA SER A 104 3.14 4.17 13.54
C SER A 104 3.10 2.65 13.40
N SER A 105 4.01 2.15 12.57
CA SER A 105 4.21 0.72 12.35
C SER A 105 5.68 0.42 12.13
N MET A 106 6.12 -0.75 12.58
CA MET A 106 7.48 -1.24 12.35
C MET A 106 7.47 -2.16 11.13
N LEU A 107 8.40 -1.93 10.21
CA LEU A 107 8.53 -2.67 8.96
C LEU A 107 9.91 -3.30 8.89
N TYR A 108 9.94 -4.56 8.49
CA TYR A 108 11.17 -5.32 8.30
C TYR A 108 11.10 -6.11 6.99
N ARG A 109 12.26 -6.23 6.33
CA ARG A 109 12.47 -7.19 5.25
C ARG A 109 13.78 -7.92 5.49
N ASP A 110 13.76 -9.22 5.30
CA ASP A 110 14.96 -10.04 5.42
C ASP A 110 15.68 -10.26 4.06
N ILE A 111 16.78 -11.01 4.08
CA ILE A 111 17.58 -11.26 2.88
C ILE A 111 16.86 -12.13 1.84
N GLN A 112 15.88 -12.92 2.25
CA GLN A 112 15.10 -13.80 1.37
C GLN A 112 13.88 -13.09 0.78
N GLY A 113 13.60 -11.86 1.22
CA GLY A 113 12.47 -11.04 0.78
C GLY A 113 11.20 -11.25 1.57
N ARG A 114 11.26 -11.98 2.71
CA ARG A 114 10.15 -12.08 3.65
C ARG A 114 9.97 -10.73 4.34
N THR A 115 8.73 -10.33 4.55
CA THR A 115 8.42 -9.04 5.19
C THR A 115 7.69 -9.27 6.50
N ARG A 116 7.93 -8.39 7.47
CA ARG A 116 7.23 -8.35 8.75
C ARG A 116 6.75 -6.93 9.01
N ARG A 117 5.49 -6.78 9.39
CA ARG A 117 4.89 -5.53 9.81
C ARG A 117 4.32 -5.69 11.21
N GLU A 118 4.64 -4.77 12.10
CA GLU A 118 4.05 -4.69 13.43
C GLU A 118 3.30 -3.37 13.55
N GLN A 119 2.06 -3.42 13.98
CA GLN A 119 1.25 -2.21 14.12
C GLN A 119 0.26 -2.33 15.26
N SER A 120 -0.08 -1.18 15.82
CA SER A 120 -1.12 -1.01 16.82
C SER A 120 -2.31 -0.31 16.19
N LEU A 121 -3.43 -1.02 16.07
CA LEU A 121 -4.66 -0.49 15.52
C LEU A 121 -5.56 0.00 16.64
N SER A 122 -5.98 1.24 16.57
CA SER A 122 -7.04 1.79 17.42
C SER A 122 -8.26 2.04 16.55
N PHE A 123 -9.42 1.52 16.96
CA PHE A 123 -10.65 1.66 16.20
C PHE A 123 -11.37 2.97 16.57
N PRO A 124 -11.64 3.87 15.61
CA PRO A 124 -12.44 5.05 15.86
C PRO A 124 -13.82 4.68 16.39
N GLY A 125 -14.25 5.28 17.51
CA GLY A 125 -15.57 5.03 18.09
C GLY A 125 -15.67 3.80 18.98
N ASP A 126 -14.57 3.08 19.24
CA ASP A 126 -14.56 2.02 20.25
C ASP A 126 -14.58 2.62 21.67
N PRO A 127 -15.67 2.44 22.45
CA PRO A 127 -15.78 3.01 23.79
C PRO A 127 -14.80 2.38 24.79
N SER A 128 -14.22 1.21 24.47
CA SER A 128 -13.22 0.56 25.32
C SER A 128 -11.82 1.19 25.19
N GLY A 129 -11.59 2.00 24.15
CA GLY A 129 -10.26 2.54 23.82
C GLY A 129 -9.22 1.44 23.54
N GLN A 130 -9.66 0.20 23.29
CA GLN A 130 -8.76 -0.94 23.21
C GLN A 130 -7.93 -0.85 21.92
N THR A 131 -6.61 -0.83 22.12
CA THR A 131 -5.66 -0.87 21.01
C THR A 131 -5.28 -2.32 20.75
N LEU A 132 -5.42 -2.72 19.50
CA LEU A 132 -5.13 -4.06 19.03
C LEU A 132 -3.73 -4.11 18.43
N LYS A 133 -2.87 -4.96 18.99
CA LYS A 133 -1.55 -5.22 18.41
C LYS A 133 -1.64 -6.39 17.43
N THR A 134 -1.06 -6.20 16.25
CA THR A 134 -0.96 -7.27 15.26
C THR A 134 0.43 -7.29 14.64
N VAL A 135 0.93 -8.50 14.39
CA VAL A 135 2.15 -8.75 13.65
C VAL A 135 1.80 -9.56 12.42
N MET A 136 2.05 -9.00 11.25
CA MET A 136 1.86 -9.66 9.97
C MET A 136 3.21 -10.08 9.40
N ILE A 137 3.32 -11.31 8.93
CA ILE A 137 4.52 -11.83 8.25
C ILE A 137 4.08 -12.36 6.89
N SER A 138 4.71 -11.88 5.82
CA SER A 138 4.54 -12.41 4.48
C SER A 138 5.79 -13.20 4.10
N ASP A 139 5.61 -14.49 3.79
CA ASP A 139 6.65 -15.38 3.30
C ASP A 139 6.38 -15.78 1.84
N PRO A 140 6.89 -15.02 0.87
CA PRO A 140 6.75 -15.34 -0.55
C PRO A 140 7.57 -16.56 -0.98
N VAL A 141 8.50 -17.07 -0.16
CA VAL A 141 9.26 -18.29 -0.46
C VAL A 141 8.41 -19.52 -0.19
N ALA A 142 7.62 -19.50 0.89
CA ALA A 142 6.72 -20.58 1.27
C ALA A 142 5.27 -20.37 0.75
N GLY A 143 4.94 -19.21 0.18
CA GLY A 143 3.60 -18.90 -0.34
C GLY A 143 2.56 -18.73 0.76
N VAL A 144 2.96 -18.20 1.91
CA VAL A 144 2.11 -18.15 3.11
C VAL A 144 2.22 -16.81 3.83
N SER A 145 1.11 -16.37 4.44
CA SER A 145 1.09 -15.27 5.39
C SER A 145 0.81 -15.79 6.79
N TYR A 146 1.32 -15.06 7.78
CA TYR A 146 1.03 -15.29 9.19
C TYR A 146 0.51 -14.01 9.81
N SER A 147 -0.66 -14.09 10.43
CA SER A 147 -1.24 -13.04 11.25
C SER A 147 -1.14 -13.45 12.72
N LEU A 148 -0.38 -12.71 13.52
CA LEU A 148 -0.14 -13.02 14.92
C LEU A 148 -0.78 -11.95 15.81
N ASN A 149 -1.44 -12.41 16.87
CA ASN A 149 -1.92 -11.57 17.96
C ASN A 149 -0.98 -11.74 19.17
N PRO A 150 -0.14 -10.75 19.49
CA PRO A 150 0.82 -10.84 20.59
C PRO A 150 0.16 -10.94 21.98
N ASP A 151 -1.02 -10.34 22.14
CA ASP A 151 -1.68 -10.25 23.45
C ASP A 151 -2.28 -11.62 23.84
N THR A 152 -2.90 -12.32 22.88
CA THR A 152 -3.44 -13.67 23.09
C THR A 152 -2.45 -14.79 22.77
N ARG A 153 -1.29 -14.46 22.18
CA ARG A 153 -0.28 -15.41 21.67
C ARG A 153 -0.87 -16.43 20.68
N THR A 154 -1.86 -16.00 19.90
CA THR A 154 -2.47 -16.83 18.85
C THR A 154 -1.96 -16.40 17.48
N GLY A 155 -1.97 -17.31 16.53
CA GLY A 155 -1.56 -17.04 15.16
C GLY A 155 -2.46 -17.75 14.15
N HIS A 156 -2.70 -17.10 13.03
CA HIS A 156 -3.40 -17.64 11.88
C HIS A 156 -2.44 -17.71 10.70
N LYS A 157 -2.57 -18.76 9.90
CA LYS A 157 -1.79 -18.98 8.68
C LYS A 157 -2.73 -18.96 7.49
N SER A 158 -2.39 -18.17 6.49
CA SER A 158 -3.07 -18.10 5.19
C SER A 158 -2.13 -18.56 4.09
N SER A 159 -2.69 -19.01 2.96
CA SER A 159 -1.94 -19.08 1.71
C SER A 159 -1.98 -17.70 1.05
N ILE A 160 -0.90 -17.33 0.36
CA ILE A 160 -0.83 -16.17 -0.53
C ILE A 160 -0.81 -16.67 -1.97
#